data_AF-A0A925QIY1-F1
#
_entry.id   AF-A0A925QIY1-F1
#
_cell.length_a   1.000
_cell.length_b   1.000
_cell.length_c   1.000
_cell.angle_alpha   90.00
_cell.angle_beta   90.00
_cell.angle_gamma   90.00
#
_symmetry.space_group_name_H-M   'P 1'
#
loop_
_entity.id
_entity.type
_entity.pdbx_description
1 polymer ?
#
loop_
_entity_poly.entity_id
_entity_poly.type
_entity_poly.pdbx_seq_one_letter_code
_entity_poly.pdbx_strand_id
1 'polypeptide(L)'
;MKITPGILILMCILLSGCFEKNVEDPERVYNFWPHEKFPEGTSIKKARYWKSAHFTYEYDIHFELKPKRGKAEFMTERRLFKLENFYLSIPSSPGWFPAPDNSNLYRSSLDDAYYIIPPDSNSIYVTDAHY
;
A
#
# COMPACT_ATOMS: atom_id res chain seq x y z
N MET A 1 -20.83 -37.70 -25.19
CA MET A 1 -20.46 -37.46 -23.78
C MET A 1 -21.54 -36.56 -23.19
N LYS A 2 -22.31 -37.03 -22.20
CA LYS A 2 -23.43 -36.25 -21.62
C LYS A 2 -22.91 -35.47 -20.42
N ILE A 3 -22.87 -34.14 -20.51
CA ILE A 3 -22.50 -33.28 -19.38
C ILE A 3 -23.71 -33.24 -18.44
N THR A 4 -23.55 -33.75 -17.23
CA THR A 4 -24.60 -33.70 -16.20
C THR A 4 -24.69 -32.29 -15.62
N PRO A 5 -25.89 -31.79 -15.28
CA PRO A 5 -26.09 -30.43 -14.78
C PRO A 5 -25.28 -30.12 -13.50
N GLY A 6 -24.94 -31.14 -12.69
CA GLY A 6 -24.06 -30.97 -11.53
C GLY A 6 -22.62 -30.57 -11.88
N ILE A 7 -22.08 -31.03 -13.01
CA ILE A 7 -20.74 -30.65 -13.48
C ILE A 7 -20.73 -29.17 -13.91
N LEU A 8 -21.82 -28.71 -14.53
CA LEU A 8 -21.97 -27.32 -14.96
C LEU A 8 -22.01 -26.34 -13.78
N ILE A 9 -22.73 -26.70 -12.71
CA ILE A 9 -22.82 -25.89 -11.48
C ILE A 9 -21.47 -25.83 -10.75
N LEU A 10 -20.74 -26.95 -10.67
CA LEU A 10 -19.41 -26.99 -10.08
C LEU A 10 -18.42 -26.11 -10.86
N MET A 11 -18.52 -26.08 -12.20
CA MET A 11 -17.70 -25.21 -13.05
C MET A 11 -17.99 -23.72 -12.81
N CYS A 12 -19.26 -23.33 -12.64
CA CYS A 12 -19.63 -21.93 -12.38
C CYS A 12 -19.08 -21.40 -11.05
N ILE A 13 -19.03 -22.23 -10.00
CA ILE A 13 -18.51 -21.83 -8.68
C ILE A 13 -16.98 -21.69 -8.70
N LEU A 14 -16.28 -22.49 -9.51
CA LEU A 14 -14.83 -22.38 -9.68
C LEU A 14 -14.40 -21.18 -10.54
N LEU A 15 -15.32 -20.64 -11.36
CA LEU A 15 -15.07 -19.52 -12.27
C LEU A 15 -15.50 -18.15 -11.72
N SER A 16 -16.20 -18.10 -10.58
CA SER A 16 -16.53 -16.85 -9.89
C SER A 16 -15.36 -16.34 -9.05
N GLY A 17 -14.20 -16.16 -9.69
CA GLY A 17 -13.06 -15.47 -9.08
C GLY A 17 -13.49 -14.07 -8.66
N CYS A 18 -13.12 -13.63 -7.46
CA CYS A 18 -13.27 -12.24 -7.07
C CYS A 18 -12.54 -11.37 -8.12
N PHE A 19 -13.09 -10.22 -8.48
CA PHE A 19 -12.41 -9.35 -9.42
C PHE A 19 -11.24 -8.65 -8.73
N GLU A 20 -10.10 -8.57 -9.42
CA GLU A 20 -9.01 -7.70 -9.01
C GLU A 20 -9.55 -6.28 -8.83
N LYS A 21 -9.11 -5.61 -7.77
CA LYS A 21 -9.48 -4.22 -7.51
C LYS A 21 -8.23 -3.35 -7.55
N ASN A 22 -8.23 -2.40 -8.48
CA ASN A 22 -7.19 -1.39 -8.61
C ASN A 22 -7.83 0.00 -8.53
N VAL A 23 -7.35 0.85 -7.63
CA VAL A 23 -7.86 2.21 -7.38
C VAL A 23 -6.67 3.15 -7.27
N GLU A 24 -6.67 4.25 -8.02
CA GLU A 24 -5.61 5.27 -7.99
C GLU A 24 -6.07 6.65 -7.51
N ASP A 25 -7.38 6.85 -7.36
CA ASP A 25 -7.92 8.09 -6.82
C ASP A 25 -7.54 8.25 -5.33
N PRO A 26 -6.77 9.30 -4.94
CA PRO A 26 -6.23 9.42 -3.59
C PRO A 26 -7.26 9.37 -2.46
N GLU A 27 -8.42 10.02 -2.66
CA GLU A 27 -9.48 10.05 -1.65
C GLU A 27 -10.11 8.67 -1.47
N ARG A 28 -10.37 7.97 -2.58
CA ARG A 28 -10.90 6.60 -2.54
C ARG A 28 -9.89 5.61 -1.98
N VAL A 29 -8.61 5.74 -2.33
CA VAL A 29 -7.54 4.88 -1.81
C VAL A 29 -7.41 5.04 -0.31
N TYR A 30 -7.49 6.28 0.19
CA TYR A 30 -7.40 6.56 1.62
C TYR A 30 -8.49 5.84 2.45
N ASN A 31 -9.66 5.56 1.86
CA ASN A 31 -10.70 4.77 2.53
C ASN A 31 -10.32 3.29 2.76
N PHE A 32 -9.27 2.79 2.10
CA PHE A 32 -8.74 1.45 2.34
C PHE A 32 -7.56 1.43 3.32
N TRP A 33 -7.11 2.60 3.79
CA TRP A 33 -6.02 2.69 4.76
C TRP A 33 -6.48 2.13 6.11
N PRO A 34 -5.88 1.04 6.61
CA PRO A 34 -6.36 0.37 7.82
C PRO A 34 -5.83 1.01 9.11
N HIS A 35 -4.84 1.90 9.01
CA HIS A 35 -4.14 2.47 10.16
C HIS A 35 -4.67 3.85 10.55
N GLU A 36 -4.07 4.43 11.58
CA GLU A 36 -4.39 5.77 12.03
C GLU A 36 -4.23 6.83 10.93
N LYS A 37 -4.98 7.92 11.07
CA LYS A 37 -4.92 9.05 10.14
C LYS A 37 -3.51 9.65 10.09
N PHE A 38 -3.12 10.12 8.90
CA PHE A 38 -1.89 10.88 8.77
C PHE A 38 -1.97 12.21 9.55
N PRO A 39 -0.82 12.75 10.04
CA PRO A 39 -0.71 14.05 10.68
C PRO A 39 -1.49 15.15 9.97
N GLU A 40 -2.08 16.05 10.75
CA GLU A 40 -2.93 17.12 10.24
C GLU A 40 -2.20 17.97 9.19
N GLY A 41 -2.88 18.23 8.07
CA GLY A 41 -2.31 18.98 6.95
C GLY A 41 -1.37 18.17 6.05
N THR A 42 -1.20 16.87 6.28
CA THR A 42 -0.55 15.99 5.29
C THR A 42 -1.43 15.85 4.07
N SER A 43 -0.90 16.21 2.89
CA SER A 43 -1.60 16.03 1.62
C SER A 43 -1.15 14.74 0.92
N ILE A 44 -2.10 13.99 0.37
CA ILE A 44 -1.82 12.83 -0.46
C ILE A 44 -1.66 13.31 -1.91
N LYS A 45 -0.49 13.13 -2.50
CA LYS A 45 -0.18 13.54 -3.89
C LYS A 45 -0.55 12.47 -4.90
N LYS A 46 -0.23 11.22 -4.57
CA LYS A 46 -0.58 10.03 -5.34
C LYS A 46 -0.93 8.92 -4.38
N ALA A 47 -1.81 8.04 -4.82
CA ALA A 47 -2.10 6.83 -4.08
C ALA A 47 -2.43 5.70 -5.04
N ARG A 48 -2.21 4.47 -4.61
CA ARG A 48 -2.72 3.28 -5.29
C ARG A 48 -3.11 2.24 -4.25
N TYR A 49 -4.26 1.62 -4.46
CA TYR A 49 -4.67 0.41 -3.77
C TYR A 49 -4.86 -0.70 -4.80
N TRP A 50 -4.19 -1.82 -4.58
CA TRP A 50 -4.40 -3.05 -5.34
C TRP A 50 -4.84 -4.17 -4.41
N LYS A 51 -5.79 -4.98 -4.86
CA LYS A 51 -6.22 -6.20 -4.16
C LYS A 51 -6.39 -7.33 -5.17
N SER A 52 -5.88 -8.51 -4.82
CA SER A 52 -5.94 -9.68 -5.68
C SER A 52 -7.38 -10.16 -5.92
N ALA A 53 -7.54 -10.82 -7.07
CA ALA A 53 -8.75 -11.54 -7.48
C ALA A 53 -9.00 -12.84 -6.68
N HIS A 54 -8.04 -13.25 -5.84
CA HIS A 54 -8.07 -14.52 -5.15
C HIS A 54 -8.70 -14.42 -3.76
N PHE A 55 -9.11 -15.55 -3.19
CA PHE A 55 -9.65 -15.63 -1.83
C PHE A 55 -8.63 -15.29 -0.73
N THR A 56 -7.35 -15.18 -1.07
CA THR A 56 -6.23 -14.95 -0.14
C THR A 56 -6.19 -13.54 0.45
N TYR A 57 -7.11 -12.64 0.08
CA TYR A 57 -7.21 -11.26 0.60
C TYR A 57 -5.90 -10.46 0.49
N GLU A 58 -5.04 -10.80 -0.47
CA GLU A 58 -3.78 -10.11 -0.71
C GLU A 58 -4.05 -8.69 -1.20
N TYR A 59 -3.32 -7.72 -0.65
CA TYR A 59 -3.42 -6.33 -1.06
C TYR A 59 -2.10 -5.58 -0.92
N ASP A 60 -1.95 -4.52 -1.71
CA ASP A 60 -0.97 -3.48 -1.51
C ASP A 60 -1.64 -2.11 -1.49
N ILE A 61 -1.09 -1.20 -0.69
CA ILE A 61 -1.46 0.21 -0.69
C ILE A 61 -0.20 1.06 -0.67
N HIS A 62 -0.17 2.06 -1.53
CA HIS A 62 0.94 2.99 -1.70
C HIS A 62 0.43 4.42 -1.61
N PHE A 63 1.19 5.27 -0.93
CA PHE A 63 0.96 6.71 -0.90
C PHE A 63 2.24 7.48 -1.19
N GLU A 64 2.10 8.60 -1.90
CA GLU A 64 3.05 9.71 -1.87
C GLU A 64 2.43 10.83 -1.04
N LEU A 65 3.05 11.15 0.09
CA LEU A 65 2.58 12.14 1.05
C LEU A 65 3.46 13.39 1.01
N LYS A 66 2.85 14.56 1.16
CA LYS A 66 3.55 15.83 1.39
C LYS A 66 3.05 16.45 2.69
N PRO A 67 3.80 16.32 3.80
CA PRO A 67 3.47 16.94 5.08
C PRO A 67 3.52 18.47 5.00
N LYS A 68 2.52 19.15 5.56
CA LYS A 68 2.51 20.63 5.61
C LYS A 68 3.63 21.20 6.47
N ARG A 69 3.93 20.56 7.61
CA ARG A 69 4.93 21.04 8.59
C ARG A 69 6.33 20.43 8.39
N GLY A 70 6.52 19.67 7.31
CA GLY A 70 7.81 19.06 6.95
C GLY A 70 8.01 17.64 7.47
N LYS A 71 9.10 17.00 7.04
CA LYS A 71 9.37 15.58 7.28
C LYS A 71 9.66 15.28 8.76
N ALA A 72 10.46 16.12 9.42
CA ALA A 72 10.87 15.88 10.80
C ALA A 72 9.68 15.80 11.77
N GLU A 73 8.74 16.75 11.68
CA GLU A 73 7.55 16.75 12.53
C GLU A 73 6.63 15.55 12.22
N PHE A 74 6.43 15.24 10.93
CA PHE A 74 5.69 14.04 10.53
C PHE A 74 6.31 12.77 11.14
N MET A 75 7.64 12.64 11.06
CA MET A 75 8.36 11.49 11.61
C MET A 75 8.18 11.39 13.13
N THR A 76 8.21 12.50 13.85
CA THR A 76 7.97 12.54 15.30
C THR A 76 6.54 12.13 15.64
N GLU A 77 5.53 12.70 14.97
CA GLU A 77 4.11 12.38 15.21
C GLU A 77 3.79 10.92 14.89
N ARG A 78 4.35 10.38 13.80
CA ARG A 78 4.23 8.96 13.44
C ARG A 78 5.19 8.05 14.21
N ARG A 79 6.00 8.58 15.12
CA ARG A 79 6.98 7.81 15.92
C ARG A 79 7.85 6.90 15.05
N LEU A 80 8.37 7.45 13.96
CA LEU A 80 9.15 6.70 12.99
C LEU A 80 10.56 6.43 13.51
N PHE A 81 10.99 5.17 13.39
CA PHE A 81 12.36 4.75 13.68
C PHE A 81 12.98 4.14 12.42
N LYS A 82 14.26 4.44 12.22
CA LYS A 82 14.98 4.04 11.01
C LYS A 82 15.30 2.55 11.06
N LEU A 83 15.14 1.87 9.93
CA LEU A 83 15.57 0.48 9.74
C LEU A 83 16.97 0.50 9.13
N GLU A 84 17.96 0.01 9.88
CA GLU A 84 19.34 -0.13 9.40
C GLU A 84 19.52 -1.52 8.77
N ASN A 85 20.26 -1.61 7.66
CA ASN A 85 20.56 -2.86 6.94
C ASN A 85 19.32 -3.70 6.55
N PHE A 86 18.20 -3.04 6.24
CA PHE A 86 16.96 -3.71 5.87
C PHE A 86 16.72 -3.65 4.36
N TYR A 87 16.37 -4.78 3.75
CA TYR A 87 15.93 -4.86 2.36
C TYR A 87 14.41 -5.01 2.31
N LEU A 88 13.74 -4.07 1.68
CA LEU A 88 12.30 -4.10 1.49
C LEU A 88 11.98 -4.50 0.05
N SER A 89 11.45 -5.70 -0.14
CA SER A 89 10.88 -6.12 -1.43
C SER A 89 9.41 -5.70 -1.47
N ILE A 90 9.06 -4.83 -2.42
CA ILE A 90 7.68 -4.39 -2.63
C ILE A 90 7.25 -4.91 -4.00
N PRO A 91 6.62 -6.08 -4.08
CA PRO A 91 6.13 -6.57 -5.36
C PRO A 91 5.12 -5.57 -5.92
N SER A 92 5.16 -5.41 -7.25
CA SER A 92 4.17 -4.64 -8.01
C SER A 92 4.07 -3.13 -7.70
N SER A 93 5.05 -2.48 -7.06
CA SER A 93 4.98 -1.04 -6.74
C SER A 93 4.70 -0.16 -7.99
N PRO A 94 3.94 0.94 -7.85
CA PRO A 94 3.64 1.79 -9.00
C PRO A 94 4.88 2.55 -9.46
N GLY A 95 5.01 2.86 -10.75
CA GLY A 95 6.23 3.45 -11.31
C GLY A 95 6.64 4.83 -10.77
N TRP A 96 5.75 5.49 -10.01
CA TRP A 96 6.06 6.74 -9.29
C TRP A 96 6.56 6.51 -7.85
N PHE A 97 6.49 5.28 -7.35
CA PHE A 97 6.96 4.91 -6.02
C PHE A 97 8.47 4.67 -6.06
N PRO A 98 9.26 5.24 -5.13
CA PRO A 98 10.70 5.20 -5.21
C PRO A 98 11.23 3.79 -4.95
N ALA A 99 12.34 3.47 -5.60
CA ALA A 99 13.12 2.31 -5.24
C ALA A 99 13.72 2.49 -3.82
N PRO A 100 13.65 1.46 -2.96
CA PRO A 100 14.19 1.51 -1.60
C PRO A 100 15.70 1.82 -1.54
N ASP A 101 16.47 1.37 -2.53
CA ASP A 101 17.94 1.36 -2.49
C ASP A 101 18.60 2.75 -2.35
N ASN A 102 17.91 3.82 -2.75
CA ASN A 102 18.38 5.20 -2.64
C ASN A 102 17.63 6.00 -1.57
N SER A 103 16.94 5.32 -0.65
CA SER A 103 16.05 5.95 0.33
C SER A 103 16.32 5.49 1.75
N ASN A 104 15.96 6.34 2.72
CA ASN A 104 15.93 5.92 4.10
C ASN A 104 14.62 5.19 4.39
N LEU A 105 14.72 3.98 4.97
CA LEU A 105 13.59 3.15 5.35
C LEU A 105 13.27 3.32 6.83
N TYR A 106 11.98 3.41 7.16
CA TYR A 106 11.48 3.56 8.51
C TYR A 106 10.25 2.69 8.74
N ARG A 107 9.99 2.39 10.02
CA ARG A 107 8.72 1.85 10.52
C ARG A 107 8.14 2.76 11.59
N SER A 108 6.84 2.68 11.76
CA SER A 108 6.15 3.29 12.90
C SER A 108 6.02 2.30 14.05
N SER A 109 5.87 2.82 15.26
CA SER A 109 5.36 2.04 16.41
C SER A 109 3.84 2.04 16.51
N LEU A 110 3.15 2.72 15.59
CA LEU A 110 1.69 2.88 15.56
C LEU A 110 1.02 2.00 14.50
N ASP A 111 1.79 1.46 13.55
CA ASP A 111 1.31 0.67 12.43
C ASP A 111 2.39 -0.28 11.91
N ASP A 112 2.00 -1.17 10.99
CA ASP A 112 2.89 -2.11 10.31
C ASP A 112 3.42 -1.61 8.96
N ALA A 113 3.13 -0.35 8.60
CA ALA A 113 3.50 0.20 7.33
C ALA A 113 4.99 0.57 7.27
N TYR A 114 5.53 0.53 6.06
CA TYR A 114 6.86 1.02 5.76
C TYR A 114 6.80 2.44 5.22
N TYR A 115 7.72 3.26 5.72
CA TYR A 115 7.89 4.64 5.30
C TYR A 115 9.23 4.77 4.60
N ILE A 116 9.21 5.24 3.36
CA ILE A 116 10.38 5.44 2.52
C ILE A 116 10.55 6.94 2.29
N ILE A 117 11.70 7.46 2.71
CA ILE A 117 12.02 8.88 2.62
C ILE A 117 13.31 9.05 1.81
N PRO A 118 13.21 9.39 0.52
CA PRO A 118 14.37 9.76 -0.27
C PRO A 118 15.07 10.99 0.33
N PRO A 119 16.41 11.06 0.33
CA PRO A 119 17.17 12.18 0.90
C PRO A 119 16.74 13.53 0.33
N ASP A 120 16.63 13.61 -1.00
CA ASP A 120 16.39 14.85 -1.75
C ASP A 120 14.91 15.13 -2.05
N SER A 121 13.99 14.32 -1.51
CA SER A 121 12.56 14.51 -1.71
C SER A 121 11.90 15.22 -0.53
N ASN A 122 10.95 16.11 -0.82
CA ASN A 122 10.03 16.66 0.19
C ASN A 122 8.81 15.77 0.40
N SER A 123 8.70 14.66 -0.33
CA SER A 123 7.66 13.65 -0.17
C SER A 123 8.10 12.55 0.80
N ILE A 124 7.12 11.94 1.45
CA ILE A 124 7.24 10.71 2.22
C ILE A 124 6.42 9.66 1.50
N TYR A 125 7.00 8.51 1.22
CA TYR A 125 6.30 7.42 0.56
C TYR A 125 5.93 6.38 1.60
N VAL A 126 4.71 5.87 1.53
CA VAL A 126 4.19 4.89 2.50
C VAL A 126 3.71 3.67 1.74
N THR A 127 4.05 2.50 2.23
CA THR A 127 3.50 1.25 1.72
C THR A 127 3.04 0.37 2.87
N ASP A 128 1.91 -0.28 2.67
CA ASP A 128 1.47 -1.41 3.48
C ASP A 128 1.03 -2.51 2.51
N ALA A 129 1.42 -3.74 2.81
CA ALA A 129 1.14 -4.86 1.92
C ALA A 129 1.00 -6.14 2.73
N HIS A 130 -0.04 -6.90 2.38
CA HIS A 130 -0.34 -8.19 2.97
C HIS A 130 -0.43 -9.22 1.84
N TYR A 131 0.42 -10.24 1.91
CA TYR A 131 0.49 -11.34 0.95
C TYR A 131 0.35 -12.67 1.66
#